data_AF-A0A4Q3AQ26-F1
#
_entry.id   AF-A0A4Q3AQ26-F1
#
_cell.length_a   1.000
_cell.length_b   1.000
_cell.length_c   1.000
_cell.angle_alpha   90.00
_cell.angle_beta   90.00
_cell.angle_gamma   90.00
#
_symmetry.space_group_name_H-M   'P 1'
#
loop_
_entity.id
_entity.type
_entity.pdbx_description
1 polymer ?
#
loop_
_entity_poly.entity_id
_entity_poly.type
_entity_poly.pdbx_seq_one_letter_code
_entity_poly.pdbx_strand_id
1 'polypeptide(L)'
;MLHISQSPRTRARFTLASALAGTASALLLALPSAALAQEECGAAPATAGTVVCTPAGNPYTNGVTYIAPPADLTIVLQDGVRIDTTGGLNLGLLAVGDNAFTINGGTNTLITSDSFGALVSNNTDPISVTLDRIVTNGANNFGLIVSSSEGSITTSTNAITTNGANADGISASTDTSAITIRSGSVTTSGQNAIGIDANSDFGNLNITSGTITTS
;
A
#
# COMPACT_ATOMS: atom_id res chain seq x y z
N MET A 1 -3.43 7.88 -19.84
CA MET A 1 -2.16 8.61 -20.04
C MET A 1 -1.09 8.09 -19.07
N LEU A 2 0.18 8.03 -19.49
CA LEU A 2 1.32 7.68 -18.65
C LEU A 2 2.12 8.96 -18.39
N HIS A 3 2.41 9.27 -17.13
CA HIS A 3 3.24 10.41 -16.72
C HIS A 3 4.54 9.92 -16.07
N ILE A 4 5.65 10.55 -16.45
CA ILE A 4 6.99 10.29 -15.92
C ILE A 4 7.65 11.64 -15.66
N SER A 5 8.13 11.86 -14.44
CA SER A 5 8.81 13.10 -14.02
C SER A 5 10.03 12.79 -13.15
N GLN A 6 11.00 13.69 -13.17
CA GLN A 6 12.14 13.77 -12.24
C GLN A 6 12.31 15.23 -11.83
N SER A 7 12.30 15.55 -10.53
CA SER A 7 12.41 16.94 -10.04
C SER A 7 13.35 17.04 -8.84
N PRO A 8 14.39 17.89 -8.84
CA PRO A 8 15.27 17.97 -7.68
C PRO A 8 14.80 19.05 -6.71
N ARG A 9 14.80 18.77 -5.38
CA ARG A 9 15.10 19.79 -4.35
C ARG A 9 15.43 19.27 -2.94
N THR A 10 16.31 20.06 -2.33
CA THR A 10 17.03 20.05 -1.04
C THR A 10 16.22 19.75 0.24
N ARG A 11 16.72 18.79 1.05
CA ARG A 11 16.25 18.46 2.41
C ARG A 11 16.90 19.34 3.48
N ALA A 12 16.10 19.86 4.42
CA ALA A 12 16.58 20.46 5.67
C ALA A 12 16.32 19.50 6.85
N ARG A 13 17.38 19.11 7.57
CA ARG A 13 17.34 18.22 8.73
C ARG A 13 17.04 19.01 10.01
N PHE A 14 16.11 18.54 10.82
CA PHE A 14 15.92 18.96 12.21
C PHE A 14 16.18 17.78 13.15
N THR A 15 17.13 17.94 14.05
CA THR A 15 17.45 17.01 15.14
C THR A 15 16.95 17.59 16.46
N LEU A 16 16.28 16.80 17.29
CA LEU A 16 16.06 17.13 18.70
C LEU A 16 16.18 15.87 19.58
N ALA A 17 16.90 16.07 20.68
CA ALA A 17 17.49 15.06 21.54
C ALA A 17 16.56 14.54 22.65
N SER A 18 16.94 13.37 23.15
CA SER A 18 16.45 12.54 24.26
C SER A 18 16.44 13.17 25.66
N ALA A 19 15.59 12.67 26.59
CA ALA A 19 16.00 12.08 27.89
C ALA A 19 14.84 11.53 28.78
N LEU A 20 14.89 10.21 29.03
CA LEU A 20 14.80 9.42 30.28
C LEU A 20 13.72 9.57 31.41
N ALA A 21 13.17 8.38 31.74
CA ALA A 21 13.00 7.75 33.07
C ALA A 21 11.66 7.84 33.85
N GLY A 22 11.11 6.66 34.17
CA GLY A 22 10.11 6.44 35.22
C GLY A 22 9.52 5.03 35.20
N THR A 23 10.08 4.11 35.98
CA THR A 23 9.61 2.71 36.11
C THR A 23 8.41 2.61 37.07
N ALA A 24 7.27 2.13 36.57
CA ALA A 24 6.17 1.64 37.40
C ALA A 24 5.83 0.21 36.98
N SER A 25 6.23 -0.77 37.81
CA SER A 25 5.82 -2.17 37.66
C SER A 25 4.37 -2.32 38.11
N ALA A 26 3.45 -2.36 37.14
CA ALA A 26 2.10 -2.86 37.34
C ALA A 26 2.03 -4.29 36.79
N LEU A 27 1.68 -5.22 37.67
CA LEU A 27 1.39 -6.62 37.32
C LEU A 27 0.10 -6.64 36.48
N LEU A 28 0.23 -6.49 35.17
CA LEU A 28 -0.87 -6.63 34.22
C LEU A 28 -1.17 -8.12 34.04
N LEU A 29 -2.36 -8.54 34.48
CA LEU A 29 -3.04 -9.68 33.90
C LEU A 29 -3.13 -9.40 32.39
N ALA A 30 -2.38 -10.17 31.59
CA ALA A 30 -2.43 -10.13 30.13
C ALA A 30 -3.76 -10.70 29.65
N LEU A 31 -4.83 -9.94 29.85
CA LEU A 31 -6.01 -10.04 29.00
C LEU A 31 -5.56 -9.47 27.65
N PRO A 32 -5.86 -10.14 26.51
CA PRO A 32 -5.57 -9.57 25.20
C PRO A 32 -6.25 -8.20 25.17
N SER A 33 -5.43 -7.16 25.21
CA SER A 33 -5.92 -5.80 25.15
C SER A 33 -6.66 -5.71 23.83
N ALA A 34 -7.93 -5.33 23.88
CA ALA A 34 -8.76 -5.07 22.71
C ALA A 34 -8.28 -3.81 21.98
N ALA A 35 -7.02 -3.82 21.54
CA ALA A 35 -6.35 -2.85 20.68
C ALA A 35 -5.95 -3.52 19.35
N LEU A 36 -6.64 -4.60 18.97
CA LEU A 36 -6.41 -5.41 17.75
C LEU A 36 -7.56 -5.29 16.73
N ALA A 37 -8.41 -4.26 16.85
CA ALA A 37 -9.62 -4.17 16.02
C ALA A 37 -9.37 -3.84 14.53
N GLN A 38 -8.11 -3.66 14.11
CA GLN A 38 -7.76 -3.30 12.73
C GLN A 38 -6.89 -4.35 12.01
N GLU A 39 -6.48 -5.40 12.71
CA GLU A 39 -5.50 -6.38 12.25
C GLU A 39 -6.23 -7.65 11.77
N GLU A 40 -7.11 -7.54 10.76
CA GLU A 40 -8.00 -8.64 10.36
C GLU A 40 -7.25 -9.92 9.94
N CYS A 41 -5.97 -9.80 9.57
CA CYS A 41 -5.10 -10.92 9.21
C CYS A 41 -4.13 -11.35 10.33
N GLY A 42 -4.36 -10.85 11.54
CA GLY A 42 -3.53 -11.08 12.72
C GLY A 42 -2.55 -9.94 12.99
N ALA A 43 -2.13 -9.82 14.25
CA ALA A 43 -1.20 -8.79 14.69
C ALA A 43 0.15 -8.90 13.98
N ALA A 44 0.76 -7.75 13.65
CA ALA A 44 2.13 -7.70 13.16
C ALA A 44 3.09 -8.38 14.15
N PRO A 45 4.01 -9.25 13.68
CA PRO A 45 5.02 -9.85 14.55
C PRO A 45 5.94 -8.79 15.17
N ALA A 46 6.46 -9.06 16.37
CA ALA A 46 7.38 -8.15 17.07
C ALA A 46 8.77 -8.04 16.41
N THR A 47 9.07 -8.97 15.50
CA THR A 47 10.28 -9.04 14.68
C THR A 47 9.90 -9.16 13.21
N ALA A 48 10.88 -9.15 12.30
CA ALA A 48 10.61 -9.39 10.89
C ALA A 48 9.76 -10.67 10.72
N GLY A 49 8.69 -10.60 9.94
CA GLY A 49 7.73 -11.70 9.90
C GLY A 49 6.59 -11.54 8.90
N THR A 50 5.62 -12.44 9.02
CA THR A 50 4.53 -12.58 8.05
C THR A 50 3.18 -12.62 8.74
N VAL A 51 2.21 -11.94 8.15
CA VAL A 51 0.77 -12.05 8.44
C VAL A 51 0.08 -12.64 7.21
N VAL A 52 -0.94 -13.46 7.44
CA VAL A 52 -1.60 -14.23 6.37
C VAL A 52 -3.10 -14.02 6.43
N CYS A 53 -3.62 -13.33 5.44
CA CYS A 53 -5.05 -13.25 5.16
C CYS A 53 -5.48 -14.53 4.41
N THR A 54 -6.53 -15.18 4.86
CA THR A 54 -7.05 -16.42 4.26
C THR A 54 -8.47 -16.21 3.74
N PRO A 55 -8.94 -16.99 2.74
CA PRO A 55 -10.31 -16.84 2.24
C PRO A 55 -11.40 -17.10 3.28
N ALA A 56 -11.06 -17.74 4.40
CA ALA A 56 -11.99 -17.95 5.51
C ALA A 56 -12.43 -16.63 6.18
N GLY A 57 -11.63 -15.56 6.06
CA GLY A 57 -11.96 -14.22 6.54
C GLY A 57 -12.77 -13.37 5.56
N ASN A 58 -13.12 -13.91 4.38
CA ASN A 58 -13.77 -13.12 3.34
C ASN A 58 -15.24 -12.76 3.68
N PRO A 59 -15.69 -11.55 3.32
CA PRO A 59 -14.87 -10.40 2.93
C PRO A 59 -14.24 -9.71 4.15
N TYR A 60 -13.02 -9.22 3.97
CA TYR A 60 -12.33 -8.33 4.90
C TYR A 60 -12.93 -6.92 4.81
N THR A 61 -14.00 -6.65 5.57
CA THR A 61 -14.81 -5.42 5.44
C THR A 61 -14.21 -4.19 6.10
N ASN A 62 -13.29 -4.39 7.06
CA ASN A 62 -12.60 -3.26 7.70
C ASN A 62 -11.29 -2.89 7.00
N GLY A 63 -10.96 -3.60 5.92
CA GLY A 63 -9.69 -3.49 5.23
C GLY A 63 -8.56 -4.18 5.99
N VAL A 64 -7.41 -4.27 5.34
CA VAL A 64 -6.19 -4.84 5.93
C VAL A 64 -5.23 -3.70 6.23
N THR A 65 -5.03 -3.39 7.51
CA THR A 65 -4.26 -2.21 7.94
C THR A 65 -3.11 -2.59 8.86
N TYR A 66 -1.92 -2.07 8.57
CA TYR A 66 -0.73 -2.16 9.40
C TYR A 66 -0.05 -0.79 9.45
N ILE A 67 0.02 -0.19 10.63
CA ILE A 67 0.64 1.13 10.84
C ILE A 67 1.80 1.00 11.82
N ALA A 68 2.97 1.45 11.39
CA ALA A 68 4.25 1.40 12.09
C ALA A 68 4.56 0.02 12.70
N PRO A 69 4.55 -1.08 11.90
CA PRO A 69 5.01 -2.36 12.41
C PRO A 69 6.48 -2.25 12.87
N PRO A 70 6.86 -2.95 13.94
CA PRO A 70 8.16 -2.76 14.59
C PRO A 70 9.36 -3.27 13.78
N ALA A 71 9.11 -4.04 12.72
CA ALA A 71 10.11 -4.61 11.84
C ALA A 71 9.51 -4.85 10.44
N ASP A 72 10.32 -5.42 9.54
CA ASP A 72 9.88 -5.80 8.19
C ASP A 72 8.64 -6.68 8.22
N LEU A 73 7.64 -6.32 7.40
CA LEU A 73 6.37 -7.02 7.37
C LEU A 73 6.08 -7.57 5.98
N THR A 74 5.81 -8.87 5.93
CA THR A 74 5.20 -9.52 4.77
C THR A 74 3.71 -9.74 5.01
N ILE A 75 2.86 -9.18 4.16
CA ILE A 75 1.41 -9.40 4.15
C ILE A 75 1.11 -10.37 3.00
N VAL A 76 0.60 -11.56 3.33
CA VAL A 76 0.19 -12.56 2.32
C VAL A 76 -1.33 -12.56 2.23
N LEU A 77 -1.86 -12.23 1.06
CA LEU A 77 -3.26 -12.49 0.73
C LEU A 77 -3.31 -13.81 -0.02
N GLN A 78 -3.81 -14.88 0.60
CA GLN A 78 -3.93 -16.18 -0.09
C GLN A 78 -4.86 -16.12 -1.30
N ASP A 79 -4.76 -17.13 -2.17
CA ASP A 79 -5.63 -17.26 -3.33
C ASP A 79 -7.10 -17.11 -2.95
N GLY A 80 -7.83 -16.24 -3.66
CA GLY A 80 -9.25 -16.04 -3.40
C GLY A 80 -9.60 -15.09 -2.25
N VAL A 81 -8.65 -14.45 -1.57
CA VAL A 81 -8.96 -13.39 -0.58
C VAL A 81 -9.78 -12.26 -1.20
N ARG A 82 -10.77 -11.75 -0.46
CA ARG A 82 -11.64 -10.63 -0.82
C ARG A 82 -11.55 -9.55 0.24
N ILE A 83 -11.05 -8.38 -0.14
CA ILE A 83 -11.10 -7.18 0.67
C ILE A 83 -12.18 -6.29 0.05
N ASP A 84 -13.23 -5.99 0.78
CA ASP A 84 -14.35 -5.20 0.28
C ASP A 84 -14.76 -4.16 1.31
N THR A 85 -14.31 -2.92 1.09
CA THR A 85 -14.60 -1.79 1.96
C THR A 85 -15.65 -0.84 1.38
N THR A 86 -16.41 -1.29 0.39
CA THR A 86 -17.49 -0.50 -0.23
C THR A 86 -18.57 -0.12 0.79
N GLY A 87 -19.18 1.05 0.59
CA GLY A 87 -20.12 1.65 1.53
C GLY A 87 -19.49 2.22 2.82
N GLY A 88 -18.16 2.07 2.99
CA GLY A 88 -17.40 2.63 4.11
C GLY A 88 -16.37 3.68 3.68
N LEU A 89 -15.59 4.15 4.65
CA LEU A 89 -14.45 5.06 4.43
C LEU A 89 -13.09 4.35 4.56
N ASN A 90 -13.10 3.05 4.87
CA ASN A 90 -11.88 2.27 5.04
C ASN A 90 -11.19 2.09 3.68
N LEU A 91 -9.87 2.20 3.68
CA LEU A 91 -9.05 1.80 2.54
C LEU A 91 -9.08 0.27 2.44
N GLY A 92 -8.88 -0.26 1.24
CA GLY A 92 -8.78 -1.72 1.07
C GLY A 92 -7.57 -2.28 1.84
N LEU A 93 -6.37 -1.82 1.47
CA LEU A 93 -5.12 -2.19 2.13
C LEU A 93 -4.31 -0.95 2.50
N LEU A 94 -3.87 -0.87 3.75
CA LEU A 94 -3.02 0.19 4.26
C LEU A 94 -1.79 -0.40 4.97
N ALA A 95 -0.60 -0.09 4.48
CA ALA A 95 0.66 -0.49 5.11
C ALA A 95 1.61 0.71 5.15
N VAL A 96 1.80 1.30 6.33
CA VAL A 96 2.63 2.51 6.50
C VAL A 96 3.59 2.31 7.66
N GLY A 97 4.87 2.67 7.51
CA GLY A 97 5.88 2.50 8.56
C GLY A 97 7.28 2.89 8.09
N ASP A 98 8.32 2.56 8.85
CA ASP A 98 9.70 2.85 8.44
C ASP A 98 10.37 1.68 7.70
N ASN A 99 9.98 0.46 8.06
CA ASN A 99 10.61 -0.81 7.66
C ASN A 99 10.19 -1.28 6.26
N ALA A 100 10.78 -2.39 5.80
CA ALA A 100 10.41 -2.99 4.52
C ALA A 100 8.97 -3.52 4.53
N PHE A 101 8.28 -3.36 3.41
CA PHE A 101 6.97 -3.98 3.18
C PHE A 101 7.02 -4.91 1.97
N THR A 102 6.52 -6.13 2.17
CA THR A 102 6.23 -7.06 1.08
C THR A 102 4.76 -7.43 1.11
N ILE A 103 4.02 -7.16 0.05
CA ILE A 103 2.63 -7.58 -0.10
C ILE A 103 2.54 -8.61 -1.21
N ASN A 104 2.10 -9.81 -0.87
CA ASN A 104 1.98 -10.94 -1.78
C ASN A 104 0.52 -11.36 -1.91
N GLY A 105 -0.14 -10.83 -2.94
CA GLY A 105 -1.46 -11.25 -3.37
C GLY A 105 -1.41 -12.51 -4.23
N GLY A 106 -2.11 -13.54 -3.79
CA GLY A 106 -2.36 -14.75 -4.56
C GLY A 106 -3.28 -14.50 -5.75
N THR A 107 -3.52 -15.56 -6.51
CA THR A 107 -4.45 -15.57 -7.63
C THR A 107 -5.89 -15.39 -7.19
N ASN A 108 -6.72 -14.81 -8.06
CA ASN A 108 -8.12 -14.54 -7.78
C ASN A 108 -8.31 -13.69 -6.51
N THR A 109 -7.32 -12.88 -6.10
CA THR A 109 -7.51 -11.90 -5.02
C THR A 109 -8.19 -10.65 -5.57
N LEU A 110 -9.09 -10.05 -4.80
CA LEU A 110 -9.78 -8.82 -5.21
C LEU A 110 -9.89 -7.86 -4.04
N ILE A 111 -9.43 -6.63 -4.27
CA ILE A 111 -9.67 -5.47 -3.41
C ILE A 111 -10.73 -4.60 -4.08
N THR A 112 -11.84 -4.33 -3.40
CA THR A 112 -12.88 -3.40 -3.83
C THR A 112 -13.03 -2.29 -2.78
N SER A 113 -13.00 -1.03 -3.19
CA SER A 113 -13.14 0.11 -2.27
C SER A 113 -13.85 1.29 -2.93
N ASP A 114 -14.59 2.09 -2.14
CA ASP A 114 -15.07 3.42 -2.57
C ASP A 114 -14.08 4.55 -2.22
N SER A 115 -12.92 4.19 -1.68
CA SER A 115 -11.78 5.04 -1.33
C SER A 115 -10.55 4.52 -2.08
N PHE A 116 -9.38 4.46 -1.44
CA PHE A 116 -8.17 3.90 -2.04
C PHE A 116 -8.16 2.38 -1.97
N GLY A 117 -7.70 1.74 -3.05
CA GLY A 117 -7.55 0.29 -3.12
C GLY A 117 -6.43 -0.17 -2.19
N ALA A 118 -5.20 0.21 -2.50
CA ALA A 118 -4.04 -0.08 -1.66
C ALA A 118 -3.12 1.14 -1.52
N LEU A 119 -2.68 1.42 -0.29
CA LEU A 119 -1.67 2.43 0.03
C LEU A 119 -0.54 1.75 0.82
N VAL A 120 0.66 1.82 0.26
CA VAL A 120 1.87 1.25 0.87
C VAL A 120 2.94 2.33 0.93
N SER A 121 3.43 2.63 2.13
CA SER A 121 4.41 3.70 2.28
C SER A 121 5.46 3.35 3.32
N ASN A 122 6.71 3.65 3.01
CA ASN A 122 7.76 3.70 4.02
C ASN A 122 8.76 4.83 3.78
N ASN A 123 9.85 4.85 4.55
CA ASN A 123 10.87 5.88 4.43
C ASN A 123 12.12 5.38 3.71
N THR A 124 12.73 4.29 4.16
CA THR A 124 14.09 3.92 3.73
C THR A 124 14.19 2.57 3.02
N ASP A 125 13.37 1.61 3.43
CA ASP A 125 13.54 0.24 2.97
C ASP A 125 12.74 -0.08 1.69
N PRO A 126 13.08 -1.16 0.97
CA PRO A 126 12.33 -1.53 -0.24
C PRO A 126 10.86 -1.82 0.04
N ILE A 127 10.01 -1.48 -0.95
CA ILE A 127 8.61 -1.90 -0.99
C ILE A 127 8.41 -2.82 -2.20
N SER A 128 7.86 -4.01 -1.94
CA SER A 128 7.41 -4.94 -2.99
C SER A 128 5.90 -5.18 -2.86
N VAL A 129 5.16 -4.95 -3.95
CA VAL A 129 3.71 -5.16 -4.00
C VAL A 129 3.36 -6.03 -5.20
N THR A 130 2.81 -7.21 -4.92
CA THR A 130 2.16 -8.07 -5.92
C THR A 130 0.69 -8.20 -5.57
N LEU A 131 -0.21 -7.83 -6.47
CA LEU A 131 -1.67 -7.95 -6.27
C LEU A 131 -2.33 -8.47 -7.54
N ASP A 132 -3.43 -9.22 -7.43
CA ASP A 132 -4.16 -9.66 -8.61
C ASP A 132 -5.07 -8.53 -9.12
N ARG A 133 -6.20 -8.27 -8.45
CA ARG A 133 -7.20 -7.30 -8.91
C ARG A 133 -7.50 -6.23 -7.89
N ILE A 134 -7.59 -4.98 -8.35
CA ILE A 134 -8.07 -3.84 -7.57
C ILE A 134 -9.18 -3.14 -8.35
N VAL A 135 -10.28 -2.83 -7.67
CA VAL A 135 -11.38 -2.03 -8.18
C VAL A 135 -11.67 -0.91 -7.20
N THR A 136 -11.56 0.35 -7.64
CA THR A 136 -11.98 1.50 -6.85
C THR A 136 -13.11 2.28 -7.52
N ASN A 137 -14.04 2.77 -6.72
CA ASN A 137 -15.10 3.66 -7.15
C ASN A 137 -15.04 4.96 -6.36
N GLY A 138 -15.52 6.07 -6.92
CA GLY A 138 -15.51 7.37 -6.27
C GLY A 138 -14.46 8.33 -6.83
N ALA A 139 -14.64 9.61 -6.54
CA ALA A 139 -13.74 10.66 -7.01
C ALA A 139 -12.50 10.78 -6.11
N ASN A 140 -11.40 11.28 -6.68
CA ASN A 140 -10.13 11.51 -6.00
C ASN A 140 -9.57 10.25 -5.34
N ASN A 141 -9.72 9.09 -5.97
CA ASN A 141 -9.22 7.82 -5.46
C ASN A 141 -7.99 7.32 -6.23
N PHE A 142 -7.34 6.30 -5.67
CA PHE A 142 -6.23 5.63 -6.31
C PHE A 142 -6.42 4.12 -6.22
N GLY A 143 -6.12 3.39 -7.30
CA GLY A 143 -6.07 1.94 -7.28
C GLY A 143 -4.93 1.45 -6.38
N LEU A 144 -3.72 1.89 -6.70
CA LEU A 144 -2.50 1.56 -5.95
C LEU A 144 -1.62 2.80 -5.77
N ILE A 145 -1.31 3.14 -4.52
CA ILE A 145 -0.29 4.12 -4.15
C ILE A 145 0.88 3.39 -3.50
N VAL A 146 2.09 3.61 -4.00
CA VAL A 146 3.32 3.14 -3.36
C VAL A 146 4.31 4.29 -3.24
N SER A 147 4.75 4.61 -2.02
CA SER A 147 5.68 5.70 -1.79
C SER A 147 6.82 5.30 -0.85
N SER A 148 8.04 5.69 -1.20
CA SER A 148 9.19 5.52 -0.31
C SER A 148 10.17 6.66 -0.47
N SER A 149 10.61 7.32 0.59
CA SER A 149 11.57 8.42 0.45
C SER A 149 12.89 7.97 -0.17
N GLU A 150 13.45 6.83 0.23
CA GLU A 150 14.74 6.34 -0.22
C GLU A 150 14.72 4.88 -0.69
N GLY A 151 13.65 4.14 -0.41
CA GLY A 151 13.51 2.73 -0.77
C GLY A 151 13.12 2.52 -2.24
N SER A 152 13.64 1.45 -2.83
CA SER A 152 13.20 1.02 -4.17
C SER A 152 11.78 0.49 -4.15
N ILE A 153 11.02 0.79 -5.20
CA ILE A 153 9.63 0.35 -5.34
C ILE A 153 9.55 -0.68 -6.46
N THR A 154 8.95 -1.84 -6.18
CA THR A 154 8.58 -2.82 -7.19
C THR A 154 7.10 -3.16 -7.07
N THR A 155 6.32 -2.93 -8.12
CA THR A 155 4.90 -3.29 -8.17
C THR A 155 4.60 -4.24 -9.34
N SER A 156 3.71 -5.18 -9.10
CA SER A 156 3.18 -6.11 -10.11
C SER A 156 1.70 -6.32 -9.87
N THR A 157 0.85 -5.86 -10.79
CA THR A 157 -0.61 -6.00 -10.68
C THR A 157 -1.23 -6.64 -11.92
N ASN A 158 -2.12 -7.62 -11.78
CA ASN A 158 -2.77 -8.19 -12.96
C ASN A 158 -3.76 -7.19 -13.57
N ALA A 159 -4.72 -6.68 -12.80
CA ALA A 159 -5.68 -5.69 -13.30
C ALA A 159 -6.06 -4.64 -12.25
N ILE A 160 -6.05 -3.37 -12.64
CA ILE A 160 -6.58 -2.26 -11.85
C ILE A 160 -7.71 -1.58 -12.63
N THR A 161 -8.81 -1.31 -11.95
CA THR A 161 -9.91 -0.49 -12.48
C THR A 161 -10.25 0.60 -11.47
N THR A 162 -10.21 1.86 -11.89
CA THR A 162 -10.60 3.00 -11.06
C THR A 162 -11.68 3.81 -11.74
N ASN A 163 -12.71 4.21 -11.00
CA ASN A 163 -13.86 4.93 -11.54
C ASN A 163 -14.14 6.19 -10.73
N GLY A 164 -14.10 7.36 -11.38
CA GLY A 164 -14.41 8.67 -10.81
C GLY A 164 -13.53 9.79 -11.34
N ALA A 165 -13.94 11.04 -11.14
CA ALA A 165 -13.06 12.17 -11.47
C ALA A 165 -11.79 12.10 -10.60
N ASN A 166 -10.62 12.36 -11.20
CA ASN A 166 -9.32 12.27 -10.52
C ASN A 166 -9.05 10.88 -9.90
N ALA A 167 -9.58 9.81 -10.49
CA ALA A 167 -9.40 8.44 -10.03
C ALA A 167 -8.21 7.77 -10.73
N ASP A 168 -7.03 7.82 -10.12
CA ASP A 168 -5.79 7.37 -10.77
C ASP A 168 -5.54 5.87 -10.57
N GLY A 169 -4.95 5.20 -11.57
CA GLY A 169 -4.72 3.76 -11.53
C GLY A 169 -3.59 3.39 -10.58
N ILE A 170 -2.35 3.73 -10.95
CA ILE A 170 -1.14 3.49 -10.16
C ILE A 170 -0.41 4.82 -9.95
N SER A 171 -0.09 5.15 -8.71
CA SER A 171 0.83 6.23 -8.35
C SER A 171 2.02 5.64 -7.59
N ALA A 172 3.23 5.86 -8.09
CA ALA A 172 4.45 5.39 -7.44
C ALA A 172 5.50 6.50 -7.34
N SER A 173 6.04 6.74 -6.15
CA SER A 173 7.02 7.81 -5.94
C SER A 173 8.15 7.44 -5.01
N THR A 174 9.37 7.81 -5.39
CA THR A 174 10.53 7.79 -4.47
C THR A 174 11.46 8.95 -4.75
N ASP A 175 12.24 9.40 -3.77
CA ASP A 175 13.18 10.51 -4.03
C ASP A 175 14.42 9.97 -4.75
N THR A 176 15.05 8.90 -4.24
CA THR A 176 16.40 8.53 -4.67
C THR A 176 16.53 7.19 -5.40
N SER A 177 15.52 6.33 -5.31
CA SER A 177 15.64 4.92 -5.71
C SER A 177 14.89 4.56 -6.99
N ALA A 178 15.17 3.36 -7.52
CA ALA A 178 14.50 2.88 -8.71
C ALA A 178 13.04 2.50 -8.44
N ILE A 179 12.18 2.72 -9.44
CA ILE A 179 10.80 2.22 -9.47
C ILE A 179 10.67 1.24 -10.63
N THR A 180 10.12 0.06 -10.36
CA THR A 180 9.69 -0.91 -11.37
C THR A 180 8.19 -1.15 -11.24
N ILE A 181 7.42 -0.90 -12.29
CA ILE A 181 5.97 -1.15 -12.34
C ILE A 181 5.68 -2.16 -13.44
N ARG A 182 4.97 -3.23 -13.10
CA ARG A 182 4.42 -4.21 -14.05
C ARG A 182 2.91 -4.25 -13.89
N SER A 183 2.17 -4.15 -14.99
CA SER A 183 0.73 -4.34 -14.97
C SER A 183 0.20 -5.13 -16.17
N GLY A 184 -0.83 -5.96 -15.95
CA GLY A 184 -1.56 -6.59 -17.04
C GLY A 184 -2.47 -5.59 -17.74
N SER A 185 -3.39 -4.98 -16.99
CA SER A 185 -4.25 -3.89 -17.47
C SER A 185 -4.50 -2.82 -16.41
N VAL A 186 -4.54 -1.56 -16.82
CA VAL A 186 -4.98 -0.43 -15.99
C VAL A 186 -6.08 0.33 -16.73
N THR A 187 -7.28 0.34 -16.17
CA THR A 187 -8.43 1.07 -16.71
C THR A 187 -8.83 2.16 -15.73
N THR A 188 -8.85 3.40 -16.18
CA THR A 188 -9.35 4.52 -15.38
C THR A 188 -10.48 5.22 -16.11
N SER A 189 -11.52 5.61 -15.40
CA SER A 189 -12.64 6.34 -15.97
C SER A 189 -12.95 7.58 -15.15
N GLY A 190 -13.19 8.70 -15.82
CA GLY A 190 -13.52 9.99 -15.22
C GLY A 190 -12.56 11.11 -15.61
N GLN A 191 -13.04 12.34 -15.47
CA GLN A 191 -12.28 13.54 -15.80
C GLN A 191 -10.95 13.58 -15.04
N ASN A 192 -9.86 13.87 -15.74
CA ASN A 192 -8.50 13.99 -15.20
C ASN A 192 -7.93 12.72 -14.56
N ALA A 193 -8.51 11.54 -14.82
CA ALA A 193 -7.96 10.28 -14.32
C ALA A 193 -6.67 9.89 -15.07
N ILE A 194 -5.61 9.60 -14.33
CA ILE A 194 -4.30 9.17 -14.85
C ILE A 194 -4.19 7.64 -14.75
N GLY A 195 -3.66 6.99 -15.78
CA GLY A 195 -3.48 5.54 -15.77
C GLY A 195 -2.36 5.14 -14.81
N ILE A 196 -1.14 5.59 -15.11
CA ILE A 196 0.04 5.36 -14.29
C ILE A 196 0.79 6.68 -14.16
N ASP A 197 1.09 7.08 -12.93
CA ASP A 197 1.99 8.17 -12.58
C ASP A 197 3.17 7.61 -11.78
N ALA A 198 4.39 7.89 -12.24
CA ALA A 198 5.60 7.44 -11.58
C ALA A 198 6.65 8.55 -11.54
N ASN A 199 7.17 8.83 -10.34
CA ASN A 199 8.18 9.85 -10.12
C ASN A 199 9.37 9.29 -9.34
N SER A 200 10.57 9.49 -9.87
CA SER A 200 11.81 9.30 -9.10
C SER A 200 12.78 10.42 -9.41
N ASP A 201 13.34 11.08 -8.40
CA ASP A 201 14.20 12.24 -8.65
C ASP A 201 15.59 11.82 -9.14
N PHE A 202 16.09 10.67 -8.69
CA PHE A 202 17.43 10.17 -9.05
C PHE A 202 17.48 8.72 -9.54
N GLY A 203 16.41 7.95 -9.38
CA GLY A 203 16.38 6.54 -9.73
C GLY A 203 15.80 6.25 -11.11
N ASN A 204 16.10 5.06 -11.61
CA ASN A 204 15.57 4.58 -12.88
C ASN A 204 14.08 4.21 -12.75
N LEU A 205 13.30 4.54 -13.78
CA LEU A 205 11.90 4.17 -13.89
C LEU A 205 11.73 3.11 -14.98
N ASN A 206 11.29 1.91 -14.60
CA ASN A 206 11.03 0.79 -15.52
C ASN A 206 9.55 0.41 -15.45
N ILE A 207 8.77 0.80 -16.47
CA ILE A 207 7.33 0.58 -16.50
C ILE A 207 6.98 -0.34 -17.67
N THR A 208 6.29 -1.44 -17.38
CA THR A 208 5.75 -2.36 -18.38
C THR A 208 4.26 -2.56 -18.09
N SER A 209 3.41 -2.28 -19.07
CA SER A 209 1.97 -2.49 -18.95
C SER A 209 1.44 -3.16 -20.22
N GLY A 210 0.48 -4.08 -20.07
CA GLY A 210 -0.23 -4.67 -21.22
C GLY A 210 -1.14 -3.64 -21.88
N THR A 211 -2.22 -3.26 -21.19
CA THR A 211 -3.14 -2.20 -21.67
C THR A 211 -3.31 -1.09 -20.63
N ILE A 212 -3.36 0.15 -21.11
CA ILE A 212 -3.75 1.31 -20.31
C ILE A 212 -4.88 2.02 -21.05
N THR A 213 -6.06 2.11 -20.44
CA THR A 213 -7.22 2.80 -20.99
C THR A 213 -7.69 3.87 -20.03
N THR A 214 -7.86 5.10 -20.51
CA THR A 214 -8.31 6.25 -19.72
C THR A 214 -9.42 6.95 -20.50
N SER A 215 -10.59 7.15 -19.89
CA SER A 215 -11.78 7.71 -20.57
C SER A 215 -12.56 8.69 -19.72
#